data_AF-A0A7J6SQH8-F1
#
_entry.id   AF-A0A7J6SQH8-F1
#
_cell.length_a   1.000
_cell.length_b   1.000
_cell.length_c   1.000
_cell.angle_alpha   90.00
_cell.angle_beta   90.00
_cell.angle_gamma   90.00
#
_symmetry.space_group_name_H-M   'P 1'
#
loop_
_entity.id
_entity.type
_entity.pdbx_description
1 polymer ?
#
loop_
_entity_poly.entity_id
_entity_poly.type
_entity_poly.pdbx_seq_one_letter_code
_entity_poly.pdbx_strand_id
1 'polypeptide(L)'
;MQPGYFCFGEEPHFIDISKVLNSIVINLLEPAGEHKLRGNSAVREERYDDAKREYEQGLSLVCECALALNRVMEASTVQGEADLNSEDARDRNRVKSIQYELDALRLALVGNLSLVYLRLGDWHAAIAHADIVLSSRPTHCKALYRRALARFELHDSESHELGYQDLKRVLQLDPGNREAARRLAEYGETRKSLSYRGDGASSSGRSGLDVAMQGILVDPGEKAPAKSSYMRCCTSASSEDDYSIF
;
A
#
# COMPACT_ATOMS: atom_id res chain seq x y z
N MET A 1 -3.68 69.84 14.81
CA MET A 1 -4.28 68.86 13.89
C MET A 1 -3.26 67.76 13.63
N GLN A 2 -3.49 66.58 14.18
CA GLN A 2 -3.07 65.28 13.65
C GLN A 2 -4.37 64.49 13.38
N PRO A 3 -4.43 63.50 12.47
CA PRO A 3 -3.35 62.54 12.19
C PRO A 3 -3.09 62.25 10.69
N GLY A 4 -1.81 61.99 10.38
CA GLY A 4 -1.40 61.32 9.15
C GLY A 4 -1.65 59.83 9.29
N TYR A 5 -2.48 59.28 8.41
CA TYR A 5 -2.76 57.85 8.34
C TYR A 5 -1.49 57.11 7.87
N PHE A 6 -0.91 56.32 8.77
CA PHE A 6 0.00 55.25 8.42
C PHE A 6 -0.82 54.12 7.79
N CYS A 7 -0.83 54.04 6.46
CA CYS A 7 -1.25 52.83 5.78
C CYS A 7 -0.11 51.82 5.85
N PHE A 8 -0.12 50.96 6.87
CA PHE A 8 0.60 49.69 6.78
C PHE A 8 -0.14 48.86 5.73
N GLY A 9 0.46 48.76 4.54
CA GLY A 9 0.10 47.70 3.60
C GLY A 9 0.53 46.38 4.23
N GLU A 10 -0.42 45.62 4.76
CA GLU A 10 -0.20 44.20 4.96
C GLU A 10 0.03 43.60 3.57
N GLU A 11 1.27 43.20 3.28
CA GLU A 11 1.56 42.40 2.10
C GLU A 11 0.62 41.18 2.13
N PRO A 12 -0.03 40.82 1.02
CA PRO A 12 -0.79 39.59 0.97
C PRO A 12 0.18 38.46 1.34
N HIS A 13 -0.09 37.77 2.46
CA HIS A 13 0.69 36.63 2.91
C HIS A 13 0.70 35.58 1.81
N PHE A 14 1.67 35.66 0.90
CA PHE A 14 1.85 34.72 -0.17
C PHE A 14 2.25 33.41 0.50
N ILE A 15 1.35 32.42 0.45
CA ILE A 15 1.62 31.10 0.99
C ILE A 15 2.74 30.51 0.14
N ASP A 16 3.92 30.35 0.74
CA ASP A 16 5.05 29.70 0.12
C ASP A 16 4.74 28.20 -0.05
N ILE A 17 4.26 27.84 -1.24
CA ILE A 17 3.84 26.47 -1.59
C ILE A 17 4.98 25.49 -1.32
N SER A 18 6.21 25.84 -1.69
CA SER A 18 7.39 25.02 -1.43
C SER A 18 7.59 24.72 0.07
N LYS A 19 7.36 25.69 0.98
CA LYS A 19 7.37 25.44 2.44
C LYS A 19 6.22 24.55 2.89
N VAL A 20 5.02 24.74 2.35
CA VAL A 20 3.87 23.88 2.69
C VAL A 20 4.13 22.44 2.26
N LEU A 21 4.66 22.22 1.06
CA LEU A 21 5.02 20.90 0.55
C LEU A 21 6.12 20.24 1.39
N ASN A 22 7.14 20.99 1.83
CA ASN A 22 8.13 20.49 2.79
C ASN A 22 7.46 20.02 4.10
N SER A 23 6.54 20.82 4.63
CA SER A 23 5.82 20.50 5.87
C SER A 23 4.96 19.24 5.72
N ILE A 24 4.26 19.07 4.60
CA ILE A 24 3.48 17.87 4.29
C ILE A 24 4.38 16.63 4.28
N VAL A 25 5.54 16.72 3.62
CA VAL A 25 6.47 15.59 3.55
C VAL A 25 6.97 15.20 4.95
N ILE A 26 7.50 16.15 5.71
CA ILE A 26 8.13 15.90 7.02
C ILE A 26 7.12 15.45 8.06
N ASN A 27 5.93 16.06 8.08
CA ASN A 27 4.98 15.83 9.17
C ASN A 27 3.95 14.73 8.87
N LEU A 28 3.75 14.36 7.60
CA LEU A 28 2.73 13.37 7.21
C LEU A 28 3.32 12.21 6.41
N LEU A 29 4.03 12.47 5.32
CA LEU A 29 4.50 11.40 4.42
C LEU A 29 5.61 10.55 5.07
N GLU A 30 6.61 11.20 5.67
CA GLU A 30 7.72 10.51 6.34
C GLU A 30 7.22 9.65 7.52
N PRO A 31 6.42 10.18 8.48
CA PRO A 31 5.85 9.38 9.56
C PRO A 31 4.96 8.24 9.08
N ALA A 32 4.18 8.43 8.01
CA ALA A 32 3.40 7.35 7.40
C ALA A 32 4.31 6.21 6.91
N GLY A 33 5.46 6.55 6.32
CA GLY A 33 6.49 5.59 5.92
C GLY A 33 7.09 4.84 7.12
N GLU A 34 7.34 5.52 8.24
CA GLU A 34 7.86 4.91 9.46
C GLU A 34 6.87 3.91 10.07
N HIS A 35 5.58 4.24 10.08
CA HIS A 35 4.51 3.32 10.48
C HIS A 35 4.50 2.05 9.61
N LYS A 36 4.71 2.16 8.29
CA LYS A 36 4.89 0.98 7.43
C LYS A 36 6.08 0.13 7.89
N LEU A 37 7.21 0.75 8.19
CA LEU A 37 8.41 0.02 8.62
C LEU A 37 8.23 -0.68 9.97
N ARG A 38 7.60 0.00 10.94
CA ARG A 38 7.25 -0.59 12.24
C ARG A 38 6.28 -1.77 12.09
N GLY A 39 5.25 -1.61 11.26
CA GLY A 39 4.33 -2.70 10.94
C GLY A 39 5.04 -3.89 10.30
N ASN A 40 5.97 -3.66 9.37
CA ASN A 40 6.77 -4.73 8.74
C ASN A 40 7.61 -5.49 9.77
N SER A 41 8.22 -4.77 10.72
CA SER A 41 8.97 -5.39 11.82
C SER A 41 8.05 -6.22 12.72
N ALA A 42 6.88 -5.70 13.08
CA ALA A 42 5.90 -6.44 13.88
C ALA A 42 5.39 -7.71 13.17
N VAL A 43 5.22 -7.69 11.84
CA VAL A 43 4.88 -8.89 11.05
C VAL A 43 5.97 -9.95 11.12
N ARG A 44 7.26 -9.56 11.06
CA ARG A 44 8.39 -10.49 11.18
C ARG A 44 8.47 -11.14 12.56
N GLU A 45 8.02 -10.41 13.58
CA GLU A 45 7.92 -10.88 14.96
C GLU A 45 6.58 -11.59 15.26
N GLU A 46 5.74 -11.81 14.24
CA GLU A 46 4.43 -12.45 14.33
C GLU A 46 3.43 -11.72 15.27
N ARG A 47 3.69 -10.45 15.58
CA ARG A 47 2.80 -9.56 16.35
C ARG A 47 1.79 -8.88 15.44
N TYR A 48 0.80 -9.64 14.97
CA TYR A 48 -0.13 -9.18 13.94
C TYR A 48 -1.08 -8.05 14.37
N ASP A 49 -1.50 -8.01 15.64
CA ASP A 49 -2.32 -6.91 16.16
C ASP A 49 -1.54 -5.59 16.20
N ASP A 50 -0.26 -5.63 16.58
CA ASP A 50 0.61 -4.46 16.57
C ASP A 50 0.87 -4.00 15.13
N ALA A 51 1.14 -4.95 14.22
CA ALA A 51 1.31 -4.66 12.81
C ALA A 51 0.07 -3.99 12.21
N LYS A 52 -1.13 -4.49 12.55
CA LYS A 52 -2.41 -3.90 12.13
C LYS A 52 -2.49 -2.44 12.55
N ARG A 53 -2.26 -2.15 13.83
CA ARG A 53 -2.33 -0.79 14.39
C ARG A 53 -1.35 0.15 13.68
N GLU A 54 -0.11 -0.29 13.49
CA GLU A 54 0.92 0.51 12.81
C GLU A 54 0.52 0.82 11.36
N TYR A 55 0.01 -0.16 10.61
CA TYR A 55 -0.43 0.09 9.23
C TYR A 55 -1.67 1.00 9.15
N GLU A 56 -2.64 0.85 10.06
CA GLU A 56 -3.83 1.71 10.13
C GLU A 56 -3.46 3.17 10.46
N GLN A 57 -2.50 3.37 11.38
CA GLN A 57 -1.96 4.69 11.69
C GLN A 57 -1.25 5.31 10.48
N GLY A 58 -0.42 4.54 9.78
CA GLY A 58 0.21 4.97 8.53
C GLY A 58 -0.82 5.36 7.47
N LEU A 59 -1.91 4.61 7.35
CA LEU A 59 -2.98 4.90 6.39
C LEU A 59 -3.76 6.17 6.75
N SER A 60 -3.97 6.44 8.04
CA SER A 60 -4.56 7.71 8.52
C SER A 60 -3.73 8.91 8.06
N LEU A 61 -2.41 8.85 8.27
CA LEU A 61 -1.49 9.90 7.84
C LEU A 61 -1.44 10.06 6.33
N VAL A 62 -1.53 8.96 5.57
CA VAL A 62 -1.67 9.00 4.11
C VAL A 62 -2.93 9.76 3.68
N CYS A 63 -4.06 9.51 4.34
CA CYS A 63 -5.31 10.23 4.08
C CYS A 63 -5.18 11.72 4.40
N GLU A 64 -4.55 12.07 5.52
CA GLU A 64 -4.29 13.47 5.89
C GLU A 64 -3.36 14.16 4.88
N CYS A 65 -2.32 13.46 4.42
CA CYS A 65 -1.42 13.95 3.38
C CYS A 65 -2.16 14.22 2.06
N ALA A 66 -3.02 13.30 1.62
CA ALA A 66 -3.83 13.48 0.42
C ALA A 66 -4.75 14.71 0.51
N LEU A 67 -5.41 14.90 1.67
CA LEU A 67 -6.25 16.06 1.92
C LEU A 67 -5.45 17.36 1.90
N ALA A 68 -4.25 17.36 2.48
CA ALA A 68 -3.37 18.52 2.47
C ALA A 68 -2.88 18.87 1.05
N LEU A 69 -2.52 17.86 0.23
CA LEU A 69 -2.11 18.07 -1.16
C LEU A 69 -3.26 18.61 -2.03
N ASN A 70 -4.48 18.10 -1.85
CA ASN A 70 -5.65 18.61 -2.58
C ASN A 70 -5.89 20.10 -2.29
N ARG A 71 -5.75 20.52 -1.03
CA ARG A 71 -5.87 21.95 -0.66
C ARG A 71 -4.80 22.82 -1.33
N VAL A 72 -3.57 22.32 -1.45
CA VAL A 72 -2.50 23.03 -2.16
C VAL A 72 -2.86 23.18 -3.64
N MET A 73 -3.32 22.09 -4.28
CA MET A 73 -3.73 22.11 -5.69
C MET A 73 -4.87 23.10 -5.95
N GLU A 74 -5.89 23.12 -5.09
CA GLU A 74 -7.00 24.05 -5.18
C GLU A 74 -6.52 25.51 -5.05
N ALA A 75 -5.69 25.80 -4.06
CA ALA A 75 -5.11 27.14 -3.86
C ALA A 75 -4.32 27.61 -5.09
N SER A 76 -3.55 26.73 -5.73
CA SER A 76 -2.79 27.04 -6.95
C SER A 76 -3.66 27.26 -8.18
N THR A 77 -4.84 26.63 -8.27
CA THR A 77 -5.77 26.86 -9.40
C THR A 77 -6.50 28.20 -9.33
N VAL A 78 -6.71 28.74 -8.13
CA VAL A 78 -7.39 30.03 -7.91
C VAL A 78 -6.48 31.22 -8.21
N GLN A 79 -5.15 31.05 -8.20
CA GLN A 79 -4.18 32.13 -8.44
C GLN A 79 -3.99 32.52 -9.91
N GLY A 80 -4.75 31.93 -10.85
CA GLY A 80 -4.98 32.49 -12.18
C GLY A 80 -4.23 31.83 -13.33
N GLU A 81 -4.92 31.71 -14.47
CA GLU A 81 -4.43 31.20 -15.76
C GLU A 81 -3.45 32.17 -16.48
N ALA A 82 -2.93 33.17 -15.78
CA ALA A 82 -2.03 34.18 -16.33
C ALA A 82 -0.57 33.77 -16.10
N ASP A 83 0.08 33.35 -17.18
CA ASP A 83 1.51 33.07 -17.32
C ASP A 83 2.09 31.99 -16.39
N LEU A 84 2.33 30.80 -16.96
CA LEU A 84 3.05 29.71 -16.27
C LEU A 84 4.49 30.14 -15.96
N ASN A 85 4.72 30.76 -14.81
CA ASN A 85 6.06 31.03 -14.33
C ASN A 85 6.77 29.71 -14.01
N SER A 86 8.10 29.70 -14.18
CA SER A 86 8.93 28.49 -13.98
C SER A 86 8.84 27.91 -12.55
N GLU A 87 8.51 28.75 -11.57
CA GLU A 87 8.33 28.38 -10.16
C GLU A 87 7.02 27.60 -9.94
N ASP A 88 5.90 28.05 -10.53
CA ASP A 88 4.62 27.31 -10.50
C ASP A 88 4.71 25.96 -11.22
N ALA A 89 5.52 25.87 -12.28
CA ALA A 89 5.80 24.60 -12.94
C ALA A 89 6.59 23.64 -12.04
N ARG A 90 7.56 24.15 -11.26
CA ARG A 90 8.36 23.36 -10.31
C ARG A 90 7.48 22.83 -9.17
N ASP A 91 6.64 23.67 -8.58
CA ASP A 91 5.78 23.28 -7.47
C ASP A 91 4.70 22.27 -7.90
N ARG A 92 4.10 22.43 -9.09
CA ARG A 92 3.19 21.42 -9.66
C ARG A 92 3.87 20.07 -9.90
N ASN A 93 5.09 20.07 -10.42
CA ASN A 93 5.85 18.83 -10.59
C ASN A 93 6.16 18.17 -9.25
N ARG A 94 6.44 18.99 -8.23
CA ARG A 94 6.66 18.52 -6.87
C ARG A 94 5.41 17.89 -6.26
N VAL A 95 4.24 18.51 -6.40
CA VAL A 95 2.97 17.93 -5.96
C VAL A 95 2.73 16.57 -6.61
N LYS A 96 2.91 16.47 -7.94
CA LYS A 96 2.78 15.19 -8.66
C LYS A 96 3.74 14.12 -8.14
N SER A 97 4.99 14.50 -7.84
CA SER A 97 5.96 13.58 -7.24
C SER A 97 5.48 13.06 -5.89
N ILE A 98 5.06 13.96 -5.00
CA ILE A 98 4.57 13.59 -3.66
C ILE A 98 3.31 12.71 -3.78
N GLN A 99 2.39 13.04 -4.69
CA GLN A 99 1.19 12.23 -4.93
C GLN A 99 1.54 10.80 -5.38
N TYR A 100 2.52 10.66 -6.28
CA TYR A 100 2.99 9.34 -6.73
C TYR A 100 3.58 8.52 -5.56
N GLU A 101 4.40 9.15 -4.72
CA GLU A 101 4.97 8.50 -3.53
C GLU A 101 3.87 8.10 -2.54
N LEU A 102 2.88 8.97 -2.34
CA LEU A 102 1.74 8.75 -1.48
C LEU A 102 0.87 7.58 -1.94
N ASP A 103 0.56 7.51 -3.24
CA ASP A 103 -0.21 6.42 -3.83
C ASP A 103 0.53 5.09 -3.72
N ALA A 104 1.85 5.09 -3.95
CA ALA A 104 2.68 3.91 -3.77
C ALA A 104 2.69 3.44 -2.31
N LEU A 105 2.83 4.37 -1.36
CA LEU A 105 2.81 4.07 0.08
C LEU A 105 1.43 3.54 0.52
N ARG A 106 0.35 4.16 0.05
CA ARG A 106 -1.03 3.71 0.30
C ARG A 106 -1.22 2.26 -0.12
N LEU A 107 -0.82 1.92 -1.35
CA LEU A 107 -0.96 0.56 -1.88
C LEU A 107 -0.10 -0.44 -1.10
N ALA A 108 1.10 -0.07 -0.65
CA ALA A 108 1.94 -0.93 0.18
C ALA A 108 1.30 -1.20 1.55
N LEU A 109 0.80 -0.16 2.24
CA LEU A 109 0.12 -0.28 3.53
C LEU A 109 -1.14 -1.16 3.43
N VAL A 110 -2.00 -0.89 2.45
CA VAL A 110 -3.22 -1.67 2.23
C VAL A 110 -2.88 -3.12 1.83
N GLY A 111 -1.86 -3.31 1.00
CA GLY A 111 -1.35 -4.63 0.67
C GLY A 111 -0.87 -5.40 1.90
N ASN A 112 -0.18 -4.75 2.82
CA ASN A 112 0.27 -5.37 4.07
C ASN A 112 -0.88 -5.64 5.05
N LEU A 113 -1.90 -4.78 5.09
CA LEU A 113 -3.12 -5.04 5.84
C LEU A 113 -3.85 -6.30 5.34
N SER A 114 -3.91 -6.52 4.02
CA SER A 114 -4.52 -7.76 3.48
C SER A 114 -3.86 -9.03 4.04
N LEU A 115 -2.55 -8.99 4.25
CA LEU A 115 -1.79 -10.07 4.86
C LEU A 115 -2.07 -10.19 6.36
N VAL A 116 -2.08 -9.07 7.08
CA VAL A 116 -2.31 -9.07 8.53
C VAL A 116 -3.70 -9.60 8.84
N TYR A 117 -4.73 -9.14 8.13
CA TYR A 117 -6.08 -9.66 8.30
C TYR A 117 -6.19 -11.15 7.93
N LEU A 118 -5.48 -11.60 6.89
CA LEU A 118 -5.36 -13.02 6.55
C LEU A 118 -4.71 -13.83 7.69
N ARG A 119 -3.75 -13.26 8.42
CA ARG A 119 -3.14 -13.91 9.60
C ARG A 119 -4.02 -13.88 10.85
N LEU A 120 -4.83 -12.84 11.01
CA LEU A 120 -5.79 -12.70 12.11
C LEU A 120 -7.07 -13.53 11.90
N GLY A 121 -7.26 -14.14 10.72
CA GLY A 121 -8.45 -14.93 10.41
C GLY A 121 -9.65 -14.09 9.96
N ASP A 122 -9.47 -12.80 9.69
CA ASP A 122 -10.51 -11.95 9.13
C ASP A 122 -10.44 -11.99 7.60
N TRP A 123 -11.08 -13.02 7.04
CA TRP A 123 -11.04 -13.32 5.61
C TRP A 123 -11.68 -12.23 4.77
N HIS A 124 -12.78 -11.63 5.25
CA HIS A 124 -13.47 -10.57 4.54
C HIS A 124 -12.63 -9.30 4.47
N ALA A 125 -12.01 -8.89 5.59
CA ALA A 125 -11.09 -7.76 5.59
C ALA A 125 -9.87 -8.02 4.70
N ALA A 126 -9.30 -9.24 4.73
CA ALA A 126 -8.19 -9.61 3.86
C ALA A 126 -8.54 -9.46 2.36
N ILE A 127 -9.71 -9.95 1.95
CA ILE A 127 -10.21 -9.83 0.57
C ILE A 127 -10.40 -8.36 0.20
N ALA A 128 -11.10 -7.59 1.03
CA ALA A 128 -11.39 -6.18 0.76
C ALA A 128 -10.11 -5.35 0.57
N HIS A 129 -9.10 -5.56 1.41
CA HIS A 129 -7.81 -4.88 1.27
C HIS A 129 -7.05 -5.34 0.02
N ALA A 130 -7.07 -6.63 -0.30
CA ALA A 130 -6.46 -7.13 -1.53
C ALA A 130 -7.15 -6.57 -2.79
N ASP A 131 -8.49 -6.44 -2.78
CA ASP A 131 -9.27 -5.85 -3.86
C ASP A 131 -8.89 -4.40 -4.14
N ILE A 132 -8.64 -3.59 -3.10
CA ILE A 132 -8.14 -2.23 -3.26
C ILE A 132 -6.81 -2.24 -4.03
N VAL A 133 -5.86 -3.10 -3.67
CA VAL A 133 -4.57 -3.19 -4.37
C VAL A 133 -4.77 -3.62 -5.83
N LEU A 134 -5.60 -4.63 -6.07
CA LEU A 134 -5.84 -5.20 -7.40
C LEU A 134 -6.63 -4.26 -8.31
N SER A 135 -7.47 -3.38 -7.76
CA SER A 135 -8.14 -2.32 -8.52
C SER A 135 -7.14 -1.35 -9.18
N SER A 136 -6.02 -1.09 -8.51
CA SER A 136 -4.97 -0.21 -9.02
C SER A 136 -3.87 -0.98 -9.77
N ARG A 137 -3.56 -2.20 -9.32
CA ARG A 137 -2.51 -3.08 -9.87
C ARG A 137 -3.05 -4.50 -10.08
N PRO A 138 -3.76 -4.79 -11.18
CA PRO A 138 -4.40 -6.08 -11.42
C PRO A 138 -3.44 -7.27 -11.50
N THR A 139 -2.16 -7.01 -11.75
CA THR A 139 -1.10 -8.03 -11.87
C THR A 139 -0.30 -8.20 -10.58
N HIS A 140 -0.76 -7.67 -9.45
CA HIS A 140 -0.04 -7.75 -8.18
C HIS A 140 -0.11 -9.17 -7.56
N CYS A 141 0.89 -10.00 -7.84
CA CYS A 141 0.91 -11.42 -7.47
C CYS A 141 0.64 -11.69 -5.98
N LYS A 142 1.28 -10.93 -5.06
CA LYS A 142 1.07 -11.13 -3.61
C LYS A 142 -0.37 -10.85 -3.18
N ALA A 143 -1.06 -9.90 -3.83
CA ALA A 143 -2.43 -9.53 -3.48
C ALA A 143 -3.41 -10.57 -4.03
N LEU A 144 -3.21 -11.04 -5.27
CA LEU A 144 -3.95 -12.18 -5.84
C LEU A 144 -3.82 -13.42 -4.95
N TYR A 145 -2.58 -13.76 -4.55
CA TYR A 145 -2.31 -14.93 -3.70
C TYR A 145 -3.00 -14.81 -2.33
N ARG A 146 -2.87 -13.67 -1.65
CA ARG A 146 -3.51 -13.43 -0.34
C ARG A 146 -5.04 -13.47 -0.43
N ARG A 147 -5.62 -12.86 -1.48
CA ARG A 147 -7.06 -12.89 -1.74
C ARG A 147 -7.56 -14.32 -1.99
N ALA A 148 -6.81 -15.11 -2.76
CA ALA A 148 -7.15 -16.50 -3.01
C ALA A 148 -7.22 -17.31 -1.71
N LEU A 149 -6.19 -17.19 -0.85
CA LEU A 149 -6.17 -17.87 0.43
C LEU A 149 -7.37 -17.49 1.31
N ALA A 150 -7.65 -16.20 1.46
CA ALA A 150 -8.81 -15.75 2.22
C ALA A 150 -10.13 -16.30 1.67
N ARG A 151 -10.27 -16.37 0.33
CA ARG A 151 -11.48 -16.92 -0.32
C ARG A 151 -11.67 -18.41 -0.06
N PHE A 152 -10.60 -19.20 0.06
CA PHE A 152 -10.73 -20.62 0.39
C PHE A 152 -11.20 -20.85 1.82
N GLU A 153 -10.83 -19.97 2.74
CA GLU A 153 -11.24 -20.02 4.15
C GLU A 153 -12.71 -19.60 4.37
N LEU A 154 -13.37 -19.00 3.37
CA LEU A 154 -14.82 -18.72 3.43
C LEU A 154 -15.68 -19.98 3.26
N HIS A 155 -15.09 -21.08 2.77
CA HIS A 155 -15.73 -22.39 2.61
C HIS A 155 -17.04 -22.43 1.78
N ASP A 156 -17.31 -21.38 0.99
CA ASP A 156 -18.39 -21.37 0.00
C ASP A 156 -17.86 -21.68 -1.41
N SER A 157 -18.72 -22.24 -2.26
CA SER A 157 -18.34 -22.71 -3.59
C SER A 157 -17.95 -21.59 -4.55
N GLU A 158 -18.57 -20.41 -4.42
CA GLU A 158 -18.31 -19.25 -5.28
C GLU A 158 -16.94 -18.65 -4.97
N SER A 159 -16.66 -18.35 -3.71
CA SER A 159 -15.35 -17.89 -3.26
C SER A 159 -14.26 -18.89 -3.60
N HIS A 160 -14.51 -20.18 -3.43
CA HIS A 160 -13.54 -21.21 -3.79
C HIS A 160 -13.21 -21.21 -5.29
N GLU A 161 -14.19 -21.04 -6.18
CA GLU A 161 -13.92 -20.93 -7.62
C GLU A 161 -13.14 -19.64 -7.94
N LEU A 162 -13.52 -18.52 -7.34
CA LEU A 162 -12.82 -17.24 -7.51
C LEU A 162 -11.37 -17.28 -6.99
N GLY A 163 -11.12 -17.93 -5.86
CA GLY A 163 -9.78 -18.14 -5.31
C GLY A 163 -8.92 -19.04 -6.20
N TYR A 164 -9.52 -20.07 -6.82
CA TYR A 164 -8.85 -20.93 -7.78
C TYR A 164 -8.42 -20.15 -9.04
N GLN A 165 -9.27 -19.24 -9.52
CA GLN A 165 -8.94 -18.35 -10.64
C GLN A 165 -7.81 -17.39 -10.28
N ASP A 166 -7.80 -16.85 -9.06
CA ASP A 166 -6.71 -16.00 -8.56
C ASP A 166 -5.37 -16.74 -8.52
N LEU A 167 -5.33 -17.97 -7.99
CA LEU A 167 -4.09 -18.78 -7.98
C LEU A 167 -3.62 -19.14 -9.39
N LYS A 168 -4.55 -19.47 -10.30
CA LYS A 168 -4.21 -19.64 -11.72
C LYS A 168 -3.58 -18.38 -12.30
N ARG A 169 -4.10 -17.21 -11.95
CA ARG A 169 -3.55 -15.94 -12.41
C ARG A 169 -2.16 -15.68 -11.83
N VAL A 170 -1.93 -16.02 -10.56
CA VAL A 170 -0.59 -15.97 -9.94
C VAL A 170 0.39 -16.81 -10.75
N LEU A 171 0.06 -18.06 -11.09
CA LEU A 171 0.95 -18.93 -11.86
C LEU A 171 1.14 -18.51 -13.32
N GLN A 172 0.21 -17.75 -13.91
CA GLN A 172 0.42 -17.14 -15.23
C GLN A 172 1.44 -16.01 -15.17
N LEU A 173 1.45 -15.24 -14.08
CA LEU A 173 2.33 -14.08 -13.88
C LEU A 173 3.69 -14.50 -13.33
N ASP A 174 3.72 -15.51 -12.47
CA ASP A 174 4.89 -16.10 -11.84
C ASP A 174 4.80 -17.63 -11.88
N PRO A 175 5.18 -18.25 -13.01
CA PRO A 175 5.17 -19.72 -13.16
C PRO A 175 6.11 -20.45 -12.20
N GLY A 176 7.08 -19.75 -11.62
CA GLY A 176 8.05 -20.30 -10.67
C GLY A 176 7.50 -20.44 -9.24
N ASN A 177 6.30 -19.93 -8.98
CA ASN A 177 5.70 -19.90 -7.65
C ASN A 177 5.25 -21.30 -7.19
N ARG A 178 6.18 -22.05 -6.58
CA ARG A 178 5.94 -23.42 -6.09
C ARG A 178 4.80 -23.48 -5.08
N GLU A 179 4.67 -22.46 -4.24
CA GLU A 179 3.64 -22.42 -3.22
C GLU A 179 2.25 -22.20 -3.84
N ALA A 180 2.10 -21.28 -4.79
CA ALA A 180 0.86 -21.11 -5.53
C ALA A 180 0.48 -22.38 -6.30
N ALA A 181 1.45 -23.09 -6.88
CA ALA A 181 1.21 -24.36 -7.57
C ALA A 181 0.72 -25.45 -6.61
N ARG A 182 1.34 -25.58 -5.44
CA ARG A 182 0.94 -26.52 -4.38
C ARG A 182 -0.48 -26.25 -3.90
N ARG A 183 -0.80 -24.99 -3.58
CA ARG A 183 -2.14 -24.58 -3.15
C ARG A 183 -3.17 -24.81 -4.25
N LEU A 184 -2.84 -24.52 -5.51
CA LEU A 184 -3.77 -24.75 -6.62
C LEU A 184 -4.12 -26.23 -6.78
N ALA A 185 -3.15 -27.14 -6.57
CA ALA A 185 -3.40 -28.59 -6.57
C ALA A 185 -4.29 -29.03 -5.39
N GLU A 186 -3.96 -28.59 -4.17
CA GLU A 186 -4.71 -28.87 -2.94
C GLU A 186 -6.19 -28.44 -3.06
N TYR A 187 -6.42 -27.20 -3.50
CA TYR A 187 -7.77 -26.68 -3.67
C TYR A 187 -8.46 -27.24 -4.92
N GLY A 188 -7.72 -27.62 -5.95
CA GLY A 188 -8.27 -28.28 -7.15
C GLY A 188 -8.96 -29.62 -6.84
N GLU A 189 -8.42 -30.38 -5.89
CA GLU A 189 -9.03 -31.63 -5.39
C GLU A 189 -10.27 -31.36 -4.54
N THR A 190 -10.18 -30.39 -3.63
CA THR A 190 -11.29 -29.95 -2.78
C THR A 190 -12.47 -29.46 -3.62
N ARG A 191 -12.22 -28.69 -4.68
CA ARG A 191 -13.23 -28.22 -5.64
C ARG A 191 -14.01 -29.36 -6.30
N LYS A 192 -13.31 -30.42 -6.72
CA LYS A 192 -13.95 -31.60 -7.28
C LYS A 192 -14.85 -32.26 -6.24
N SER A 193 -14.39 -32.38 -4.98
CA SER A 193 -15.18 -32.98 -3.91
C SER A 193 -16.44 -32.17 -3.55
N LEU A 194 -16.36 -30.83 -3.54
CA LEU A 194 -17.48 -29.93 -3.27
C LEU A 194 -18.53 -29.96 -4.39
N SER A 195 -18.09 -30.09 -5.64
CA SER A 195 -18.97 -30.32 -6.80
C SER A 195 -19.79 -31.62 -6.70
N TYR A 196 -19.36 -32.60 -5.89
CA TYR A 196 -20.09 -33.86 -5.67
C TYR A 196 -20.94 -33.87 -4.39
N ARG A 197 -20.77 -32.89 -3.48
CA ARG A 197 -21.34 -32.89 -2.13
C ARG A 197 -22.56 -31.97 -1.96
N GLY A 198 -23.28 -31.69 -3.05
CA GLY A 198 -24.45 -30.81 -3.09
C GLY A 198 -25.67 -31.21 -2.26
N ASP A 199 -25.54 -32.09 -1.26
CA ASP A 199 -26.55 -32.38 -0.24
C ASP A 199 -25.89 -32.46 1.14
N GLY A 200 -25.98 -31.34 1.88
CA GLY A 200 -25.92 -31.24 3.35
C GLY A 200 -24.77 -31.91 4.11
N ALA A 201 -23.75 -31.14 4.51
CA ALA A 201 -23.22 -31.15 5.88
C ALA A 201 -22.04 -30.17 6.02
N SER A 202 -22.19 -29.22 6.95
CA SER A 202 -21.11 -28.45 7.54
C SER A 202 -20.22 -29.36 8.40
N SER A 203 -18.93 -29.44 8.11
CA SER A 203 -17.95 -29.99 9.06
C SER A 203 -16.73 -29.07 9.14
N SER A 204 -16.61 -28.41 10.29
CA SER A 204 -15.44 -27.67 10.77
C SER A 204 -14.20 -28.58 10.79
N GLY A 205 -13.16 -28.21 10.05
CA GLY A 205 -11.90 -28.95 9.96
C GLY A 205 -10.68 -28.01 9.97
N ARG A 206 -10.04 -27.95 11.14
CA ARG A 206 -8.70 -27.42 11.52
C ARG A 206 -7.84 -26.73 10.45
N SER A 207 -7.41 -25.51 10.80
CA SER A 207 -6.50 -24.60 10.12
C SER A 207 -5.12 -25.19 9.80
N GLY A 208 -4.73 -25.17 8.52
CA GLY A 208 -3.41 -25.56 8.00
C GLY A 208 -2.56 -24.38 7.52
N LEU A 209 -2.61 -23.23 8.20
CA LEU A 209 -1.94 -21.99 7.76
C LEU A 209 -0.52 -21.79 8.31
N ASP A 210 0.03 -22.75 9.06
CA ASP A 210 1.19 -22.52 9.95
C ASP A 210 2.60 -22.65 9.36
N VAL A 211 2.80 -22.91 8.06
CA VAL A 211 4.20 -23.10 7.56
C VAL A 211 4.54 -22.37 6.25
N ALA A 212 3.64 -21.62 5.61
CA ALA A 212 3.85 -21.25 4.20
C ALA A 212 4.11 -19.76 3.87
N MET A 213 3.93 -18.79 4.79
CA MET A 213 4.12 -17.37 4.41
C MET A 213 5.48 -16.77 4.75
N GLN A 214 6.39 -17.48 5.44
CA GLN A 214 7.70 -16.93 5.83
C GLN A 214 8.57 -16.48 4.64
N GLY A 215 8.36 -17.00 3.43
CA GLY A 215 9.09 -16.58 2.21
C GLY A 215 8.52 -15.38 1.43
N ILE A 216 7.26 -14.96 1.69
CA ILE A 216 6.61 -13.87 0.92
C ILE A 216 6.56 -12.56 1.74
N LEU A 217 7.08 -12.59 2.97
CA LEU A 217 6.67 -11.64 3.99
C LEU A 217 7.38 -10.29 3.93
N VAL A 218 8.65 -10.17 3.52
CA VAL A 218 9.27 -8.84 3.31
C VAL A 218 10.40 -8.94 2.29
N ASP A 219 10.25 -8.31 1.13
CA ASP A 219 11.39 -8.09 0.24
C ASP A 219 12.38 -7.12 0.92
N PRO A 220 13.70 -7.41 0.93
CA PRO A 220 14.73 -6.41 1.20
C PRO A 220 14.75 -5.28 0.15
N GLY A 221 14.08 -5.50 -0.99
CA GLY A 221 14.19 -4.72 -2.22
C GLY A 221 13.01 -3.84 -2.59
N GLU A 222 11.97 -3.69 -1.74
CA GLU A 222 10.95 -2.66 -1.97
C GLU A 222 11.55 -1.30 -1.60
N LYS A 223 12.47 -0.81 -2.47
CA LYS A 223 13.04 0.53 -2.37
C LYS A 223 11.86 1.48 -2.25
N ALA A 224 11.84 2.25 -1.16
CA ALA A 224 11.11 3.50 -1.14
C ALA A 224 11.37 4.23 -2.47
N PRO A 225 10.39 4.96 -3.04
CA PRO A 225 10.69 5.88 -4.12
C PRO A 225 11.99 6.60 -3.76
N ALA A 226 12.97 6.50 -4.67
CA ALA A 226 14.36 6.84 -4.40
C ALA A 226 14.40 8.10 -3.56
N LYS A 227 14.98 8.00 -2.33
CA LYS A 227 15.12 9.08 -1.34
C LYS A 227 14.98 10.41 -2.06
N SER A 228 13.81 11.03 -1.98
CA SER A 228 13.57 12.29 -2.65
C SER A 228 14.48 13.32 -1.99
N SER A 229 15.72 13.42 -2.44
CA SER A 229 16.64 14.55 -2.26
C SER A 229 16.81 15.15 -0.85
N TYR A 230 16.25 14.55 0.20
CA TYR A 230 16.31 15.05 1.56
C TYR A 230 17.61 14.52 2.19
N MET A 231 18.57 15.44 2.23
CA MET A 231 19.99 15.33 2.60
C MET A 231 20.97 14.79 1.55
N ARG A 232 21.70 15.73 0.92
CA ARG A 232 23.11 15.52 0.52
C ARG A 232 23.99 15.73 1.76
N CYS A 233 24.64 14.68 2.25
CA CYS A 233 26.09 14.66 2.52
C CYS A 233 26.55 13.27 2.99
N CYS A 234 27.75 12.89 2.52
CA CYS A 234 28.66 11.87 3.01
C CYS A 234 28.51 10.40 2.52
N THR A 235 29.59 10.00 1.81
CA THR A 235 30.23 8.67 1.65
C THR A 235 29.66 7.63 0.67
N SER A 236 30.33 7.57 -0.49
CA SER A 236 30.74 6.43 -1.33
C SER A 236 30.38 4.99 -0.95
N ALA A 237 29.86 4.23 -1.94
CA ALA A 237 30.28 2.88 -2.40
C ALA A 237 29.17 2.31 -3.32
N SER A 238 29.44 1.98 -4.59
CA SER A 238 29.72 0.60 -5.10
C SER A 238 28.50 -0.33 -4.93
N SER A 239 27.74 -0.69 -5.97
CA SER A 239 27.97 -1.74 -6.99
C SER A 239 27.13 -2.99 -6.70
N GLU A 240 26.40 -3.43 -7.74
CA GLU A 240 26.00 -4.82 -8.05
C GLU A 240 24.95 -5.58 -7.19
N ASP A 241 24.41 -6.60 -7.86
CA ASP A 241 23.65 -7.79 -7.40
C ASP A 241 22.11 -7.72 -7.39
N ASP A 242 21.39 -8.39 -8.30
CA ASP A 242 21.09 -9.84 -8.49
C ASP A 242 19.79 -10.27 -7.76
N TYR A 243 19.33 -11.52 -7.97
CA TYR A 243 18.15 -12.24 -7.40
C TYR A 243 16.88 -12.24 -8.27
N SER A 244 16.39 -13.34 -8.87
CA SER A 244 16.52 -14.79 -8.66
C SER A 244 16.16 -15.30 -7.26
N ILE A 245 14.87 -15.68 -7.12
CA ILE A 245 14.29 -16.79 -6.33
C ILE A 245 14.46 -16.78 -4.80
N PHE A 246 13.33 -16.72 -4.06
CA PHE A 246 12.72 -17.75 -3.20
C PHE A 246 11.76 -17.13 -2.18
#